data_AF-A0A3A4ZVB2-F1
#
_entry.id   AF-A0A3A4ZVB2-F1
#
_cell.length_a   1.000
_cell.length_b   1.000
_cell.length_c   1.000
_cell.angle_alpha   90.00
_cell.angle_beta   90.00
_cell.angle_gamma   90.00
#
_symmetry.space_group_name_H-M   'P 1'
#
loop_
_entity.id
_entity.type
_entity.pdbx_description
1 polymer ?
#
loop_
_entity_poly.entity_id
_entity_poly.type
_entity_poly.pdbx_seq_one_letter_code
_entity_poly.pdbx_strand_id
1 'polypeptide(L)'
;MRMGIRALQEKRLVDRLRSLKVKGEVIEKKRIESLSSRPERKVVLVRLKNRTMETDLEDGQWERSEVGDQIWVSPPVPDRDPCNCHLFLWLIAAISTGALLIWGISIYFHGRTAAVLSLVASGWISVIAWARICTHEQNKYLRKLEMEIDFFLTDRAHEKGDQE
;
A
#
# COMPACT_ATOMS: atom_id res chain seq x y z
N MET A 1 -20.17 7.90 -1.71
CA MET A 1 -19.42 8.65 -0.68
C MET A 1 -18.58 7.78 0.30
N ARG A 2 -18.33 6.47 0.03
CA ARG A 2 -17.53 5.59 0.92
C ARG A 2 -16.01 5.58 0.68
N MET A 3 -15.54 6.11 -0.46
CA MET A 3 -14.10 6.10 -0.80
C MET A 3 -13.26 7.00 0.11
N GLY A 4 -13.82 8.13 0.59
CA GLY A 4 -13.08 9.08 1.43
C GLY A 4 -12.69 8.51 2.80
N ILE A 5 -13.55 7.71 3.43
CA ILE A 5 -13.30 7.20 4.78
C ILE A 5 -12.15 6.18 4.79
N ARG A 6 -12.10 5.26 3.81
CA ARG A 6 -11.03 4.26 3.73
C ARG A 6 -9.68 4.88 3.38
N ALA A 7 -9.65 5.84 2.47
CA ALA A 7 -8.41 6.56 2.13
C ALA A 7 -7.88 7.36 3.34
N LEU A 8 -8.77 7.96 4.13
CA LEU A 8 -8.40 8.65 5.36
C LEU A 8 -7.89 7.68 6.44
N GLN A 9 -8.50 6.50 6.58
CA GLN A 9 -8.03 5.46 7.50
C GLN A 9 -6.64 4.95 7.12
N GLU A 10 -6.42 4.66 5.85
CA GLU A 10 -5.12 4.26 5.32
C GLU A 10 -4.06 5.32 5.61
N LYS A 11 -4.33 6.58 5.25
CA LYS A 11 -3.42 7.69 5.51
C LYS A 11 -3.08 7.80 6.99
N ARG A 12 -4.07 7.70 7.88
CA ARG A 12 -3.86 7.73 9.33
C ARG A 12 -2.97 6.58 9.81
N LEU A 13 -3.13 5.37 9.29
CA LEU A 13 -2.27 4.23 9.65
C LEU A 13 -0.85 4.41 9.12
N VAL A 14 -0.68 4.87 7.89
CA VAL A 14 0.65 5.17 7.31
C VAL A 14 1.35 6.27 8.08
N ASP A 15 0.65 7.37 8.40
CA ASP A 15 1.20 8.46 9.20
C ASP A 15 1.59 7.98 10.59
N ARG A 16 0.76 7.11 11.22
CA ARG A 16 1.09 6.49 12.51
C ARG A 16 2.35 5.62 12.41
N LEU A 17 2.45 4.75 11.39
CA LEU A 17 3.62 3.90 11.19
C LEU A 17 4.89 4.72 10.95
N ARG A 18 4.82 5.77 10.13
CA ARG A 18 5.95 6.69 9.89
C ARG A 18 6.36 7.50 11.11
N SER A 19 5.42 7.81 12.00
CA SER A 19 5.72 8.51 13.25
C SER A 19 6.36 7.60 14.31
N LEU A 20 6.29 6.28 14.14
CA LEU A 20 6.96 5.35 15.04
C LEU A 20 8.46 5.41 14.80
N LYS A 21 9.19 5.67 15.88
CA LYS A 21 10.62 5.40 15.97
C LYS A 21 10.80 4.18 16.85
N VAL A 22 11.59 3.23 16.37
CA VAL A 22 11.94 1.99 17.04
C VAL A 22 13.46 1.87 17.10
N LYS A 23 13.98 1.34 18.20
CA LYS A 23 15.42 1.07 18.32
C LYS A 23 15.75 -0.23 17.60
N GLY A 24 16.82 -0.21 16.83
CA GLY A 24 17.40 -1.41 16.24
C GLY A 24 18.91 -1.38 16.32
N GLU A 25 19.52 -2.55 16.28
CA GLU A 25 20.96 -2.74 16.34
C GLU A 25 21.54 -2.77 14.93
N VAL A 26 22.57 -1.97 14.66
CA VAL A 26 23.29 -2.01 13.39
C VAL A 26 24.08 -3.30 13.31
N ILE A 27 23.74 -4.15 12.35
CA ILE A 27 24.43 -5.43 12.13
C ILE A 27 25.40 -5.39 10.96
N GLU A 28 25.18 -4.52 9.99
CA GLU A 28 26.03 -4.44 8.80
C GLU A 28 25.92 -3.05 8.13
N LYS A 29 27.02 -2.56 7.57
CA LYS A 29 27.07 -1.32 6.79
C LYS A 29 27.43 -1.67 5.35
N LYS A 30 26.61 -1.25 4.39
CA LYS A 30 26.86 -1.47 2.96
C LYS A 30 26.93 -0.15 2.23
N ARG A 31 27.88 -0.07 1.29
CA ARG A 31 27.91 0.96 0.27
C ARG A 31 27.46 0.32 -1.04
N ILE A 32 26.34 0.78 -1.56
CA ILE A 32 25.80 0.30 -2.82
C ILE A 32 26.23 1.28 -3.90
N GLU A 33 27.20 0.85 -4.70
CA GLU A 33 27.62 1.56 -5.89
C GLU A 33 26.47 1.57 -6.90
N SER A 34 26.09 2.78 -7.33
CA SER A 34 25.12 2.93 -8.39
C SER A 34 25.82 2.75 -9.74
N LEU A 35 25.40 1.75 -10.52
CA LEU A 35 25.79 1.56 -11.92
C LEU A 35 25.30 2.70 -12.85
N SER A 36 24.56 3.67 -12.32
CA SER A 36 24.00 4.82 -13.04
C SER A 36 24.53 6.13 -12.48
N SER A 37 24.25 7.27 -13.12
CA SER A 37 24.58 8.63 -12.65
C SER A 37 23.91 9.05 -11.32
N ARG A 38 23.27 8.12 -10.60
CA ARG A 38 22.77 8.37 -9.25
C ARG A 38 23.92 8.35 -8.24
N PRO A 39 23.87 9.21 -7.21
CA PRO A 39 24.83 9.18 -6.13
C PRO A 39 24.82 7.81 -5.44
N GLU A 40 26.00 7.38 -4.98
CA GLU A 40 26.16 6.16 -4.18
C GLU A 40 25.19 6.15 -3.00
N ARG A 41 24.62 4.97 -2.72
CA ARG A 41 23.73 4.81 -1.57
C ARG A 41 24.49 4.16 -0.43
N LYS A 42 24.54 4.85 0.71
CA LYS A 42 25.09 4.33 1.95
C LYS A 42 23.94 3.80 2.79
N VAL A 43 23.92 2.49 2.99
CA VAL A 43 22.81 1.79 3.63
C VAL A 43 23.32 1.03 4.83
N VAL A 44 22.46 0.91 5.84
CA VAL A 44 22.73 0.14 7.05
C VAL A 44 21.67 -0.95 7.17
N LEU A 45 22.11 -2.17 7.42
CA LEU A 45 21.23 -3.24 7.87
C LEU A 45 21.08 -3.15 9.39
N VAL A 46 19.84 -3.03 9.82
CA VAL A 46 19.47 -2.89 11.21
C VAL A 46 18.67 -4.11 11.61
N ARG A 47 19.10 -4.80 12.66
CA ARG A 47 18.34 -5.88 13.28
C ARG A 47 17.33 -5.28 14.25
N LEU A 48 16.07 -5.62 14.03
CA LEU A 48 14.94 -5.28 14.87
C LEU A 48 14.24 -6.58 15.23
N LYS A 49 14.46 -7.05 16.47
CA LYS A 49 14.04 -8.38 16.93
C LYS A 49 14.51 -9.48 15.95
N ASN A 50 13.54 -10.20 15.37
CA ASN A 50 13.74 -11.30 14.43
C ASN A 50 13.70 -10.85 12.97
N ARG A 51 13.75 -9.54 12.69
CA ARG A 51 13.76 -8.98 11.33
C ARG A 51 15.01 -8.14 11.09
N THR A 52 15.50 -8.16 9.87
CA THR A 52 16.53 -7.25 9.37
C THR A 52 15.89 -6.24 8.44
N MET A 53 16.28 -4.98 8.58
CA MET A 53 15.76 -3.86 7.81
C MET A 53 16.90 -3.10 7.16
N GLU A 54 16.77 -2.79 5.89
CA GLU A 54 17.64 -1.84 5.22
C GLU A 54 17.15 -0.42 5.52
N THR A 55 18.08 0.48 5.84
CA THR A 55 17.77 1.90 6.02
C THR A 55 18.89 2.74 5.44
N ASP A 56 18.49 3.67 4.58
CA ASP A 56 19.37 4.71 4.08
C ASP A 56 19.68 5.69 5.22
N LEU A 57 20.97 5.94 5.46
CA LEU A 57 21.41 6.97 6.41
C LEU A 57 22.06 8.12 5.66
N GLU A 58 21.90 9.34 6.18
CA GLU A 58 22.68 10.49 5.70
C GLU A 58 24.17 10.26 5.93
N ASP A 59 25.02 10.84 5.07
CA ASP A 59 26.47 10.62 5.05
C ASP A 59 27.12 10.72 6.44
N GLY A 60 26.78 11.77 7.19
CA GLY A 60 27.35 11.99 8.53
C GLY A 60 26.84 11.02 9.60
N GLN A 61 25.61 10.51 9.47
CA GLN A 61 25.09 9.47 10.37
C GLN A 61 25.67 8.10 10.02
N TRP A 62 25.82 7.81 8.74
CA TRP A 62 26.43 6.58 8.28
C TRP A 62 27.88 6.50 8.72
N GLU A 63 28.69 7.55 8.53
CA GLU A 63 30.10 7.55 8.96
C GLU A 63 30.27 7.38 10.46
N ARG A 64 29.37 7.96 11.25
CA ARG A 64 29.41 7.88 12.72
C ARG A 64 28.91 6.54 13.28
N SER A 65 27.98 5.88 12.60
CA SER A 65 27.41 4.62 13.07
C SER A 65 28.42 3.47 13.02
N GLU A 66 28.52 2.67 14.07
CA GLU A 66 29.31 1.44 14.10
C GLU A 66 28.43 0.19 14.14
N VAL A 67 28.99 -0.96 13.77
CA VAL A 67 28.30 -2.25 13.94
C VAL A 67 28.20 -2.54 15.43
N GLY A 68 26.99 -2.80 15.91
CA GLY A 68 26.64 -2.91 17.33
C GLY A 68 25.96 -1.66 17.91
N ASP A 69 25.96 -0.52 17.19
CA ASP A 69 25.25 0.68 17.66
C ASP A 69 23.74 0.48 17.66
N GLN A 70 23.08 1.05 18.66
CA GLN A 70 21.62 1.17 18.68
C GLN A 70 21.19 2.48 18.02
N ILE A 71 20.45 2.38 16.91
CA ILE A 71 19.91 3.54 16.20
C ILE A 71 18.39 3.53 16.19
N TRP A 72 17.80 4.72 16.13
CA TRP A 72 16.36 4.90 15.99
C TRP A 72 15.97 4.94 14.52
N VAL A 73 15.15 4.00 14.09
CA VAL A 73 14.72 3.84 12.71
C VAL A 73 13.20 3.94 12.63
N SER A 74 12.71 4.46 11.51
CA SER A 74 11.28 4.45 11.21
C SER A 74 10.95 3.15 10.47
N PRO A 75 9.94 2.38 10.88
CA PRO A 75 9.55 1.16 10.19
C PRO A 75 9.25 1.39 8.70
N PRO A 76 9.62 0.46 7.82
CA PRO A 76 9.26 0.53 6.41
C PRO A 76 7.74 0.44 6.26
N VAL A 77 7.20 1.25 5.35
CA VAL A 77 5.79 1.16 4.98
C VAL A 77 5.65 0.00 3.99
N PRO A 78 4.76 -0.98 4.22
CA PRO A 78 4.55 -2.06 3.27
C PRO A 78 4.08 -1.49 1.93
N ASP A 79 4.61 -2.04 0.84
CA ASP A 79 4.21 -1.68 -0.51
C ASP A 79 2.71 -1.96 -0.73
N ARG A 80 2.07 -1.03 -1.43
CA ARG A 80 0.67 -1.12 -1.81
C ARG A 80 0.59 -1.37 -3.30
N ASP A 81 -0.05 -2.47 -3.67
CA ASP A 81 -0.45 -2.68 -5.05
C ASP A 81 -1.50 -1.63 -5.44
N PRO A 82 -1.25 -0.78 -6.44
CA PRO A 82 -2.26 0.16 -6.90
C PRO A 82 -3.38 -0.64 -7.55
N CYS A 83 -4.50 -0.82 -6.84
CA CYS A 83 -5.72 -1.26 -7.50
C CYS A 83 -6.01 -0.22 -8.59
N ASN A 84 -6.04 -0.67 -9.84
CA ASN A 84 -6.00 0.18 -11.03
C ASN A 84 -7.37 0.87 -11.24
N CYS A 85 -7.79 1.69 -10.29
CA CYS A 85 -9.10 2.33 -10.22
C CYS A 85 -9.38 3.21 -11.45
N HIS A 86 -8.32 3.73 -12.07
CA HIS A 86 -8.42 4.50 -13.31
C HIS A 86 -8.89 3.62 -14.47
N LEU A 87 -8.24 2.47 -14.71
CA LEU A 87 -8.68 1.51 -15.73
C LEU A 87 -10.11 1.00 -15.49
N PHE A 88 -10.51 0.89 -14.23
CA PHE A 88 -11.88 0.51 -13.86
C PHE A 88 -12.92 1.58 -14.21
N LEU A 89 -12.64 2.86 -13.96
CA LEU A 89 -13.52 3.97 -14.38
C LEU A 89 -13.67 4.00 -15.91
N TRP A 90 -12.58 3.78 -16.64
CA TRP A 90 -12.61 3.68 -18.10
C TRP A 90 -13.41 2.47 -18.58
N LEU A 91 -13.28 1.31 -17.92
CA LEU A 91 -14.07 0.12 -18.24
C LEU A 91 -15.56 0.37 -18.01
N ILE A 92 -15.94 0.98 -16.89
CA ILE A 92 -17.34 1.34 -16.60
C ILE A 92 -17.85 2.29 -17.67
N ALA A 93 -17.11 3.36 -17.97
CA ALA A 93 -17.48 4.35 -18.98
C ALA A 93 -17.69 3.69 -20.36
N ALA A 94 -16.80 2.78 -20.75
CA ALA A 94 -16.90 2.02 -21.99
C ALA A 94 -18.13 1.11 -22.03
N ILE A 95 -18.39 0.36 -20.95
CA ILE A 95 -19.57 -0.51 -20.83
C ILE A 95 -20.86 0.30 -20.88
N SER A 96 -20.95 1.41 -20.13
CA SER A 96 -22.13 2.27 -20.14
C SER A 96 -22.36 2.95 -21.49
N THR A 97 -21.28 3.41 -22.15
CA THR A 97 -21.38 4.03 -23.47
C THR A 97 -21.85 3.00 -24.51
N GLY A 98 -21.28 1.79 -24.49
CA GLY A 98 -21.70 0.70 -25.37
C GLY A 98 -23.17 0.31 -25.15
N ALA A 99 -23.61 0.20 -23.90
CA ALA A 99 -25.00 -0.08 -23.58
C ALA A 99 -25.97 1.00 -24.08
N LEU A 100 -25.63 2.28 -23.92
CA LEU A 100 -26.45 3.40 -24.42
C LEU A 100 -26.51 3.43 -25.95
N LEU A 101 -25.40 3.14 -26.62
CA LEU A 101 -25.33 3.08 -28.09
C LEU A 101 -26.20 1.95 -28.64
N ILE A 102 -26.11 0.76 -28.02
CA ILE A 102 -26.94 -0.39 -28.38
C ILE A 102 -28.42 -0.14 -28.08
N TRP A 103 -28.74 0.54 -26.96
CA TRP A 103 -30.10 0.93 -26.63
C TRP A 103 -30.70 1.90 -27.66
N GLY A 104 -29.93 2.91 -28.10
CA GLY A 104 -30.36 3.84 -29.15
C GLY A 104 -30.67 3.14 -30.47
N ILE A 105 -29.84 2.17 -30.87
CA ILE A 105 -30.07 1.35 -32.08
C ILE A 105 -31.28 0.40 -31.89
N SER A 106 -31.46 -0.14 -30.68
CA SER A 106 -32.57 -1.03 -30.33
C SER A 106 -33.93 -0.33 -30.28
N ILE A 107 -34.00 0.94 -29.92
CA ILE A 107 -35.26 1.71 -30.00
C ILE A 107 -35.69 1.83 -31.48
N TYR A 108 -34.72 1.99 -32.37
CA TYR A 108 -34.92 2.11 -33.81
C TYR A 108 -35.36 0.77 -34.46
N PHE A 109 -34.87 -0.36 -33.94
CA PHE A 109 -35.23 -1.71 -34.41
C PHE A 109 -35.92 -2.52 -33.29
N HIS A 110 -37.24 -2.62 -33.36
CA HIS A 110 -38.18 -3.20 -32.36
C HIS A 110 -38.03 -4.72 -32.03
N GLY A 111 -36.81 -5.29 -31.99
CA GLY A 111 -36.64 -6.75 -31.94
C GLY A 111 -35.60 -7.35 -30.98
N ARG A 112 -34.80 -6.58 -30.22
CA ARG A 112 -33.64 -7.16 -29.48
C ARG A 112 -33.42 -6.67 -28.04
N THR A 113 -34.46 -6.26 -27.35
CA THR A 113 -34.37 -5.75 -25.95
C THR A 113 -33.77 -6.76 -24.95
N ALA A 114 -34.05 -8.06 -25.10
CA ALA A 114 -33.56 -9.09 -24.18
C ALA A 114 -32.02 -9.26 -24.21
N ALA A 115 -31.40 -9.18 -25.40
CA ALA A 115 -29.95 -9.30 -25.53
C ALA A 115 -29.21 -8.10 -24.89
N VAL A 116 -29.80 -6.90 -25.00
CA VAL A 116 -29.25 -5.68 -24.38
C VAL A 116 -29.29 -5.78 -22.86
N LEU A 117 -30.41 -6.24 -22.29
CA LEU A 117 -30.53 -6.42 -20.84
C LEU A 117 -29.52 -7.43 -20.29
N SER A 118 -29.26 -8.53 -21.00
CA SER A 118 -28.25 -9.52 -20.60
C SER A 118 -26.83 -8.96 -20.62
N LEU A 119 -26.47 -8.17 -21.63
CA LEU A 119 -25.16 -7.51 -21.69
C LEU A 119 -24.99 -6.51 -20.55
N VAL A 120 -25.99 -5.68 -20.31
CA VAL A 120 -26.00 -4.73 -19.18
C VAL A 120 -25.84 -5.48 -17.86
N ALA A 121 -26.60 -6.55 -17.63
CA ALA A 121 -26.51 -7.37 -16.42
C ALA A 121 -25.10 -7.97 -16.24
N SER A 122 -24.50 -8.54 -17.29
CA SER A 122 -23.13 -9.07 -17.23
C SER A 122 -22.08 -8.00 -16.93
N GLY A 123 -22.24 -6.80 -17.49
CA GLY A 123 -21.38 -5.65 -17.21
C GLY A 123 -21.44 -5.26 -15.74
N TRP A 124 -22.64 -5.16 -15.18
CA TRP A 124 -22.83 -4.84 -13.76
C TRP A 124 -22.24 -5.92 -12.83
N ILE A 125 -22.42 -7.21 -13.15
CA ILE A 125 -21.86 -8.31 -12.34
C ILE A 125 -20.33 -8.23 -12.32
N SER A 126 -19.70 -7.99 -13.49
CA SER A 126 -18.25 -7.82 -13.59
C SER A 126 -17.75 -6.64 -12.76
N VAL A 127 -18.44 -5.50 -12.83
CA VAL A 127 -18.14 -4.30 -12.03
C VAL A 127 -18.22 -4.58 -10.53
N ILE A 128 -19.26 -5.27 -10.07
CA ILE A 128 -19.44 -5.62 -8.65
C ILE A 128 -18.35 -6.59 -8.19
N ALA A 129 -18.02 -7.59 -8.99
CA ALA A 129 -16.96 -8.56 -8.67
C ALA A 129 -15.60 -7.88 -8.50
N TRP A 130 -15.22 -7.00 -9.44
CA TRP A 130 -13.99 -6.23 -9.36
C TRP A 130 -13.96 -5.27 -8.17
N ALA A 131 -15.06 -4.57 -7.89
CA ALA A 131 -15.17 -3.70 -6.72
C ALA A 131 -14.97 -4.46 -5.40
N ARG A 132 -15.45 -5.71 -5.33
CA ARG A 132 -15.21 -6.60 -4.18
C ARG A 132 -13.74 -7.01 -4.08
N ILE A 133 -13.09 -7.38 -5.19
CA ILE A 133 -11.67 -7.75 -5.20
C ILE A 133 -10.80 -6.57 -4.74
N CYS A 134 -10.99 -5.37 -5.29
CA CYS A 134 -10.24 -4.19 -4.84
C CYS A 134 -10.51 -3.86 -3.36
N THR A 135 -11.76 -3.99 -2.90
CA THR A 135 -12.09 -3.80 -1.48
C THR A 135 -11.38 -4.83 -0.59
N HIS A 136 -11.32 -6.08 -1.02
CA HIS A 136 -10.67 -7.15 -0.29
C HIS A 136 -9.15 -6.91 -0.18
N GLU A 137 -8.49 -6.57 -1.28
CA GLU A 137 -7.05 -6.24 -1.26
C GLU A 137 -6.75 -5.00 -0.41
N GLN A 138 -7.58 -3.97 -0.48
CA GLN A 138 -7.46 -2.81 0.40
C GLN A 138 -7.59 -3.19 1.88
N ASN A 139 -8.56 -4.02 2.23
CA ASN A 139 -8.76 -4.43 3.62
C ASN A 139 -7.60 -5.30 4.12
N LYS A 140 -7.08 -6.18 3.26
CA LYS A 140 -5.88 -6.97 3.53
C LYS A 140 -4.67 -6.07 3.78
N TYR A 141 -4.49 -5.03 2.97
CA TYR A 141 -3.43 -4.03 3.16
C TYR A 141 -3.57 -3.27 4.49
N LEU A 142 -4.77 -2.76 4.80
CA LEU A 142 -5.04 -2.07 6.06
C LEU A 142 -4.76 -2.97 7.27
N ARG A 143 -5.19 -4.23 7.22
CA ARG A 143 -4.93 -5.22 8.27
C ARG A 143 -3.43 -5.51 8.42
N LYS A 144 -2.68 -5.54 7.31
CA LYS A 144 -1.22 -5.68 7.33
C LYS A 144 -0.57 -4.49 8.02
N LEU A 145 -0.95 -3.26 7.66
CA LEU A 145 -0.48 -2.04 8.33
C LEU A 145 -0.78 -2.06 9.84
N GLU A 146 -1.99 -2.46 10.23
CA GLU A 146 -2.40 -2.52 11.63
C GLU A 146 -1.56 -3.54 12.42
N MET A 147 -1.35 -4.74 11.87
CA MET A 147 -0.46 -5.74 12.48
C MET A 147 1.00 -5.26 12.57
N GLU A 148 1.49 -4.53 11.56
CA GLU A 148 2.84 -3.97 11.57
C GLU A 148 3.00 -2.93 12.68
N ILE A 149 2.01 -2.04 12.85
CA ILE A 149 1.97 -1.05 13.93
C ILE A 149 1.92 -1.72 15.30
N ASP A 150 1.08 -2.74 15.47
CA ASP A 150 0.92 -3.46 16.74
C ASP A 150 2.22 -4.19 17.16
N PHE A 151 2.90 -4.80 16.20
CA PHE A 151 4.20 -5.45 16.41
C PHE A 151 5.25 -4.48 17.00
N PHE A 152 5.30 -3.24 16.50
CA PHE A 152 6.23 -2.22 17.00
C PHE A 152 5.76 -1.51 18.27
N LEU A 153 4.45 -1.38 18.48
CA LEU A 153 3.91 -0.77 19.70
C LEU A 153 4.08 -1.67 20.93
N THR A 154 3.94 -2.97 20.76
CA THR A 154 4.09 -3.95 21.85
C THR A 154 5.50 -3.89 22.47
N ASP A 155 6.54 -3.55 21.70
CA ASP A 155 7.88 -3.33 22.24
C ASP A 155 8.04 -2.07 23.04
N ARG A 156 7.45 -0.97 22.58
CA ARG A 156 7.53 0.31 23.31
C ARG A 156 6.87 0.19 24.69
N ALA A 157 5.87 -0.68 24.84
CA ALA A 157 5.26 -0.98 26.12
C ALA A 157 6.19 -1.81 27.03
N HIS A 158 6.93 -2.78 26.47
CA HIS A 158 7.93 -3.56 27.22
C HIS A 158 9.15 -2.72 27.65
N GLU A 159 9.69 -1.87 26.77
CA GLU A 159 10.82 -0.98 27.13
C GLU A 159 10.46 0.02 28.24
N LYS A 160 9.18 0.39 28.40
CA LYS A 160 8.73 1.26 29.49
C LYS A 160 8.55 0.54 30.82
N GLY A 161 8.28 -0.77 30.82
CA GLY A 161 8.14 -1.55 32.04
C GLY A 161 9.47 -1.85 32.73
N ASP A 162 10.58 -1.82 31.98
CA ASP A 162 11.94 -2.02 32.52
C ASP A 162 12.59 -0.71 33.04
N GLN A 163 11.84 0.41 33.03
CA GLN A 163 12.28 1.72 33.54
C GLN A 163 11.62 2.15 34.87
N GLU A 164 10.89 1.26 35.55
CA GLU A 164 10.39 1.48 36.93
C GLU A 164 11.22 0.75 37.99
#